data_AF-A0A2V9KAY1-F1
#
_entry.id   AF-A0A2V9KAY1-F1
#
_cell.length_a   1.000
_cell.length_b   1.000
_cell.length_c   1.000
_cell.angle_alpha   90.00
_cell.angle_beta   90.00
_cell.angle_gamma   90.00
#
_symmetry.space_group_name_H-M   'P 1'
#
loop_
_entity.id
_entity.type
_entity.pdbx_description
1 polymer ?
#
loop_
_entity_poly.entity_id
_entity_poly.type
_entity_poly.pdbx_seq_one_letter_code
_entity_poly.pdbx_strand_id
1 'polypeptide(L)'
;MHRFGITIPPGTDRQAFSDLSIDLERGGVNLHGSYFTNFEIAEDDPPWVEARQLANKFKPTELVTTKFSKSELDAARVLYMLASTQRGYPEPSEDFGFLKATYDLSDYCAKCGLGARQIHPFRIRFTPNLKRPIMQLNWVFD
;
A
#
# COMPACT_ATOMS: atom_id res chain seq x y z
N MET A 1 -3.72 10.55 -11.06
CA MET A 1 -4.29 10.49 -9.69
C MET A 1 -3.14 10.43 -8.72
N HIS A 2 -3.12 11.32 -7.74
CA HIS A 2 -2.06 11.41 -6.75
C HIS A 2 -2.61 10.97 -5.40
N ARG A 3 -1.91 10.06 -4.74
CA ARG A 3 -2.18 9.65 -3.37
C ARG A 3 -1.08 10.22 -2.48
N PHE A 4 -1.45 11.13 -1.57
CA PHE A 4 -0.53 11.67 -0.57
C PHE A 4 -0.71 10.95 0.74
N GLY A 5 0.35 10.37 1.30
CA GLY A 5 0.43 9.94 2.68
C GLY A 5 1.12 11.00 3.53
N ILE A 6 0.42 11.51 4.56
CA ILE A 6 0.90 12.57 5.44
C ILE A 6 0.81 12.16 6.91
N THR A 7 1.75 12.67 7.70
CA THR A 7 1.67 12.60 9.17
C THR A 7 1.26 13.95 9.70
N ILE A 8 0.08 14.03 10.31
CA ILE A 8 -0.47 15.25 10.90
C ILE A 8 -0.09 15.29 12.39
N PRO A 9 0.69 16.29 12.85
CA PRO A 9 1.00 16.47 14.26
C PRO A 9 -0.25 16.68 15.12
N PRO A 10 -0.22 16.31 16.42
CA PRO A 10 -1.34 16.57 17.32
C PRO A 10 -1.67 18.07 17.39
N GLY A 11 -2.96 18.40 17.46
CA GLY A 11 -3.42 19.79 17.53
C GLY A 11 -3.36 20.58 16.21
N THR A 12 -2.90 19.98 15.12
CA THR A 12 -2.91 20.63 13.80
C THR A 12 -4.34 20.78 13.30
N ASP A 13 -4.71 21.99 12.88
CA ASP A 13 -5.98 22.27 12.22
C ASP A 13 -6.05 21.58 10.86
N ARG A 14 -7.15 20.86 10.63
CA ARG A 14 -7.40 20.10 9.40
C ARG A 14 -8.44 20.78 8.51
N GLN A 15 -9.00 21.90 8.96
CA GLN A 15 -10.02 22.65 8.24
C GLN A 15 -9.53 23.04 6.84
N ALA A 16 -8.25 23.36 6.68
CA ALA A 16 -7.64 23.66 5.39
C ALA A 16 -7.79 22.54 4.34
N PHE A 17 -7.87 21.26 4.75
CA PHE A 17 -8.16 20.15 3.82
C PHE A 17 -9.65 20.13 3.45
N SER A 18 -10.53 20.29 4.44
CA SER A 18 -11.98 20.38 4.24
C SER A 18 -12.38 21.56 3.35
N ASP A 19 -11.71 22.72 3.50
CA ASP A 19 -11.95 23.92 2.69
C ASP A 19 -11.63 23.69 1.22
N LEU A 20 -10.71 22.77 0.92
CA LEU A 20 -10.38 22.30 -0.42
C LEU A 20 -11.24 21.11 -0.87
N SER A 21 -12.27 20.75 -0.09
CA SER A 21 -13.10 19.56 -0.32
C SER A 21 -12.31 18.24 -0.35
N ILE A 22 -11.18 18.18 0.38
CA ILE A 22 -10.35 16.98 0.50
C ILE A 22 -10.81 16.17 1.71
N ASP A 23 -11.27 14.95 1.47
CA ASP A 23 -11.57 13.99 2.54
C ASP A 23 -10.31 13.19 2.91
N LEU A 24 -9.96 13.21 4.19
CA LEU A 24 -8.79 12.51 4.73
C LEU A 24 -9.20 11.10 5.18
N GLU A 25 -8.59 10.06 4.59
CA GLU A 25 -8.82 8.68 4.98
C GLU A 25 -8.52 8.47 6.47
N ARG A 26 -9.34 7.66 7.15
CA ARG A 26 -9.14 7.34 8.57
C ARG A 26 -7.89 6.48 8.76
N GLY A 27 -6.81 7.05 9.28
CA GLY A 27 -5.58 6.31 9.55
C GLY A 27 -5.28 6.11 11.04
N GLY A 28 -4.06 5.62 11.33
CA GLY A 28 -3.62 5.28 12.68
C GLY A 28 -3.06 6.49 13.43
N VAL A 29 -3.26 6.51 14.75
CA VAL A 29 -2.58 7.45 15.65
C VAL A 29 -1.34 6.75 16.19
N ASN A 30 -0.18 7.42 16.11
CA ASN A 30 1.06 6.90 16.68
C ASN A 30 1.15 7.21 18.19
N LEU A 31 2.17 6.65 18.86
CA LEU A 31 2.38 6.81 20.30
C LEU A 31 2.59 8.27 20.75
N HIS A 32 2.97 9.16 19.84
CA HIS A 32 3.17 10.59 20.09
C HIS A 32 1.91 11.43 19.76
N GLY A 33 0.77 10.79 19.51
CA GLY A 33 -0.49 11.47 19.19
C GLY A 33 -0.57 12.05 17.78
N SER A 34 0.46 11.85 16.94
CA SER A 34 0.40 12.23 15.53
C SER A 34 -0.43 11.22 14.76
N TYR A 35 -1.12 11.69 13.74
CA TYR A 35 -2.09 10.92 12.98
C TYR A 35 -1.57 10.73 11.55
N PHE A 36 -1.34 9.48 11.16
CA PHE A 36 -1.03 9.15 9.77
C PHE A 36 -2.32 9.05 8.98
N THR A 37 -2.38 9.67 7.81
CA THR A 37 -3.57 9.67 6.93
C THR A 37 -3.15 9.85 5.49
N ASN A 38 -4.13 9.71 4.61
CA ASN A 38 -3.95 9.74 3.18
C ASN A 38 -5.18 10.32 2.50
N PHE A 39 -4.97 10.92 1.33
CA PHE A 39 -6.05 11.35 0.46
C PHE A 39 -5.61 11.22 -1.00
N GLU A 40 -6.59 11.21 -1.90
CA GLU A 40 -6.38 11.12 -3.33
C GLU A 40 -6.97 12.34 -4.04
N ILE A 41 -6.27 12.85 -5.05
CA ILE A 41 -6.71 13.97 -5.89
C ILE A 41 -6.16 13.83 -7.31
N ALA A 42 -6.96 14.15 -8.33
CA ALA A 42 -6.53 14.13 -9.72
C ALA A 42 -5.86 15.44 -10.13
N GLU A 43 -4.98 15.43 -11.14
CA GLU A 43 -4.28 16.65 -11.58
C GLU A 43 -5.21 17.66 -12.27
N ASP A 44 -6.35 17.17 -12.77
CA ASP A 44 -7.43 17.94 -13.38
C ASP A 44 -8.50 18.41 -12.39
N ASP A 45 -8.40 18.02 -11.11
CA ASP A 45 -9.29 18.53 -10.07
C ASP A 45 -8.96 20.01 -9.78
N PRO A 46 -9.97 20.91 -9.68
CA PRO A 46 -9.74 22.33 -9.46
C PRO A 46 -8.79 22.69 -8.29
N PRO A 47 -8.87 22.04 -7.10
CA PRO A 47 -7.97 22.35 -5.99
C PRO A 47 -6.60 21.65 -6.06
N TRP A 48 -6.21 21.03 -7.18
CA TRP A 48 -4.98 20.25 -7.31
C TRP A 48 -3.73 21.00 -6.82
N VAL A 49 -3.55 22.25 -7.26
CA VAL A 49 -2.35 23.05 -6.96
C VAL A 49 -2.28 23.37 -5.47
N GLU A 50 -3.40 23.82 -4.89
CA GLU A 50 -3.52 24.17 -3.47
C GLU A 50 -3.38 22.93 -2.57
N ALA A 51 -4.01 21.82 -2.95
CA ALA A 51 -3.94 20.55 -2.25
C ALA A 51 -2.50 20.03 -2.17
N ARG A 52 -1.79 20.07 -3.30
CA ARG A 52 -0.37 19.65 -3.37
C ARG A 52 0.51 20.56 -2.51
N GLN A 53 0.31 21.87 -2.56
CA GLN A 53 1.04 22.82 -1.71
C GLN A 53 0.77 22.60 -0.22
N LEU A 54 -0.50 22.34 0.15
CA LEU A 54 -0.89 22.02 1.51
C LEU A 54 -0.23 20.72 1.99
N ALA A 55 -0.29 19.66 1.18
CA ALA A 55 0.34 18.38 1.49
C ALA A 55 1.86 18.52 1.69
N ASN A 56 2.55 19.29 0.84
CA ASN A 56 3.99 19.50 0.91
C ASN A 56 4.49 20.06 2.25
N LYS A 57 3.64 20.79 3.00
CA LYS A 57 3.96 21.27 4.36
C LYS A 57 4.21 20.13 5.35
N PHE A 58 3.67 18.94 5.06
CA PHE A 58 3.77 17.74 5.89
C PHE A 58 4.82 16.74 5.40
N LYS A 59 5.66 17.10 4.40
CA LYS A 59 6.67 16.21 3.80
C LYS A 59 6.06 14.86 3.38
N PRO A 60 5.09 14.88 2.46
CA PRO A 60 4.28 13.72 2.15
C PRO A 60 5.12 12.63 1.49
N THR A 61 4.67 11.39 1.65
CA THR A 61 4.98 10.34 0.68
C THR A 61 3.95 10.42 -0.43
N GLU A 62 4.38 10.56 -1.68
CA GLU A 62 3.51 10.71 -2.84
C GLU A 62 3.58 9.45 -3.72
N LEU A 63 2.41 8.91 -4.09
CA LEU A 63 2.27 7.84 -5.06
C LEU A 63 1.40 8.32 -6.22
N VAL A 64 1.94 8.24 -7.43
CA VAL A 64 1.22 8.62 -8.66
C VAL A 64 0.67 7.38 -9.33
N THR A 65 -0.64 7.37 -9.61
CA THR A 65 -1.33 6.27 -10.28
C THR A 65 -2.21 6.79 -11.41
N THR A 66 -2.49 5.91 -12.38
CA THR A 66 -3.46 6.17 -13.44
C THR A 66 -4.77 5.48 -13.08
N LYS A 67 -5.88 6.22 -13.14
CA LYS A 67 -7.22 5.68 -12.92
C LYS A 67 -7.81 5.31 -14.28
N PHE A 68 -7.92 4.03 -14.55
CA PHE A 68 -8.54 3.52 -15.77
C PHE A 68 -10.06 3.41 -15.59
N SER A 69 -10.80 3.72 -16.66
CA SER A 69 -12.22 3.42 -16.76
C SER A 69 -12.45 1.91 -16.84
N LYS A 70 -13.69 1.50 -16.56
CA LYS A 70 -14.08 0.08 -16.67
C LYS A 70 -13.85 -0.46 -18.09
N SER A 71 -14.22 0.32 -19.11
CA SER A 71 -14.04 -0.06 -20.51
C SER A 71 -12.57 -0.22 -20.91
N GLU A 72 -11.67 0.61 -20.37
CA GLU A 72 -10.24 0.46 -20.62
C GLU A 72 -9.68 -0.81 -19.98
N LEU A 73 -10.13 -1.13 -18.77
CA LEU A 73 -9.76 -2.37 -18.09
C LEU A 73 -10.30 -3.60 -18.85
N ASP A 74 -11.54 -3.56 -19.31
CA ASP A 74 -12.18 -4.67 -20.05
C ASP A 74 -11.50 -4.91 -21.42
N ALA A 75 -10.97 -3.86 -22.05
CA ALA A 75 -10.25 -3.93 -23.33
C ALA A 75 -8.74 -4.18 -23.18
N ALA A 76 -8.21 -4.19 -21.95
CA ALA A 76 -6.78 -4.31 -21.72
C ALA A 76 -6.26 -5.70 -22.11
N ARG A 77 -5.15 -5.74 -22.87
CA ARG A 77 -4.45 -6.99 -23.20
C ARG A 77 -3.84 -7.66 -21.96
N VAL A 78 -3.45 -6.85 -20.98
CA VAL A 78 -2.81 -7.28 -19.73
C VAL A 78 -3.41 -6.47 -18.59
N LEU A 79 -3.79 -7.16 -17.52
CA LEU A 79 -4.17 -6.56 -16.26
C LEU A 79 -3.08 -6.85 -15.22
N TYR A 80 -2.70 -5.82 -14.48
CA TYR A 80 -1.82 -5.95 -13.32
C TYR A 80 -2.63 -5.74 -12.04
N MET A 81 -2.46 -6.64 -11.08
CA MET A 81 -3.12 -6.56 -9.78
C MET A 81 -2.09 -6.20 -8.72
N LEU A 82 -2.40 -5.16 -7.94
CA LEU A 82 -1.65 -4.78 -6.76
C LEU A 82 -2.47 -5.09 -5.52
N ALA A 83 -1.82 -5.60 -4.47
CA ALA A 83 -2.49 -5.73 -3.19
C ALA A 83 -2.83 -4.33 -2.65
N SER A 84 -4.10 -4.11 -2.34
CA SER A 84 -4.57 -2.83 -1.78
C SER A 84 -4.03 -2.53 -0.39
N THR A 85 -3.55 -3.57 0.32
CA THR A 85 -2.99 -3.45 1.66
C THR A 85 -1.92 -4.51 1.85
N GLN A 86 -0.73 -4.09 2.30
CA GLN A 86 0.27 -5.00 2.84
C GLN A 86 -0.10 -5.28 4.30
N ARG A 87 -0.35 -6.55 4.63
CA ARG A 87 -0.54 -6.96 6.02
C ARG A 87 0.82 -7.40 6.54
N GLY A 88 1.33 -6.63 7.50
CA GLY A 88 2.56 -6.89 8.24
C GLY A 88 2.42 -8.06 9.20
N TYR A 89 2.04 -9.25 8.73
CA TYR A 89 2.35 -10.43 9.51
C TYR A 89 3.89 -10.49 9.57
N PRO A 90 4.54 -10.62 10.73
CA PRO A 90 5.99 -10.68 10.73
C PRO A 90 6.42 -11.99 10.07
N GLU A 91 7.46 -11.94 9.23
CA GLU A 91 8.13 -13.16 8.78
C GLU A 91 8.52 -13.97 10.03
N PRO A 92 8.01 -15.21 10.19
CA PRO A 92 8.00 -15.86 11.49
C PRO A 92 9.36 -16.48 11.88
N SER A 93 10.37 -16.41 11.02
CA SER A 93 11.66 -17.05 11.21
C SER A 93 12.81 -16.06 11.09
N GLU A 94 13.98 -16.40 11.63
CA GLU A 94 15.21 -15.63 11.41
C GLU A 94 16.01 -16.19 10.21
N ASP A 95 15.60 -17.37 9.71
CA ASP A 95 16.35 -18.18 8.75
C ASP A 95 15.65 -18.33 7.39
N PHE A 96 14.57 -17.57 7.16
CA PHE A 96 13.70 -17.72 5.98
C PHE A 96 13.18 -19.15 5.82
N GLY A 97 12.93 -19.87 6.91
CA GLY A 97 12.52 -21.28 6.91
C GLY A 97 11.24 -21.55 6.09
N PHE A 98 10.41 -20.52 5.87
CA PHE A 98 9.26 -20.62 4.97
C PHE A 98 9.65 -21.01 3.53
N LEU A 99 10.83 -20.62 3.05
CA LEU A 99 11.28 -20.92 1.68
C LEU A 99 11.29 -22.43 1.45
N LYS A 100 11.90 -23.19 2.36
CA LYS A 100 11.95 -24.66 2.27
C LYS A 100 10.60 -25.32 2.54
N ALA A 101 9.75 -24.69 3.36
CA ALA A 101 8.44 -25.23 3.71
C ALA A 101 7.38 -24.99 2.61
N THR A 102 7.58 -23.97 1.78
CA THR A 102 6.58 -23.50 0.80
C THR A 102 7.01 -23.76 -0.64
N TYR A 103 8.31 -23.72 -0.94
CA TYR A 103 8.84 -23.76 -2.30
C TYR A 103 9.75 -24.96 -2.55
N ASP A 104 9.71 -25.44 -3.79
CA ASP A 104 10.79 -26.20 -4.40
C ASP A 104 11.91 -25.22 -4.78
N LEU A 105 13.10 -25.47 -4.24
CA LEU A 105 14.27 -24.62 -4.39
C LEU A 105 15.32 -25.23 -5.32
N SER A 106 14.98 -26.26 -6.10
CA SER A 106 15.92 -26.93 -7.03
C SER A 106 16.56 -25.97 -8.05
N ASP A 107 15.78 -25.01 -8.55
CA ASP A 107 16.24 -23.98 -9.50
C ASP A 107 16.44 -22.59 -8.84
N TYR A 108 16.39 -22.53 -7.50
CA TYR A 108 16.43 -21.26 -6.76
C TYR A 108 17.84 -20.66 -6.71
N CYS A 109 17.96 -19.38 -7.07
CA CYS A 109 19.18 -18.61 -6.92
C CYS A 109 19.17 -17.79 -5.63
N ALA A 110 19.99 -18.17 -4.64
CA ALA A 110 20.09 -17.45 -3.36
C ALA A 110 20.59 -16.00 -3.49
N LYS A 111 21.17 -15.61 -4.63
CA LYS A 111 21.65 -14.25 -4.87
C LYS A 111 20.56 -13.30 -5.38
N CYS A 112 19.69 -13.77 -6.27
CA CYS A 112 18.65 -12.93 -6.89
C CYS A 112 17.22 -13.31 -6.52
N GLY A 113 16.99 -14.42 -5.82
CA GLY A 113 15.67 -14.86 -5.38
C GLY A 113 14.82 -15.57 -6.44
N LEU A 114 15.28 -15.65 -7.69
CA LEU A 114 14.53 -16.25 -8.79
C LEU A 114 14.59 -17.79 -8.77
N GLY A 115 13.56 -18.43 -9.34
CA GLY A 115 13.51 -19.88 -9.54
C GLY A 115 12.82 -20.67 -8.43
N ALA A 116 12.38 -20.03 -7.34
CA ALA A 116 11.55 -20.68 -6.34
C ALA A 116 10.17 -21.01 -6.92
N ARG A 117 9.76 -22.29 -6.86
CA ARG A 117 8.45 -22.75 -7.34
C ARG A 117 7.57 -23.17 -6.16
N GLN A 118 6.43 -22.49 -5.97
CA GLN A 118 5.56 -22.80 -4.83
C GLN A 118 4.96 -24.21 -4.98
N ILE A 119 5.19 -25.07 -3.99
CA ILE A 119 4.68 -26.47 -3.95
C ILE A 119 3.73 -26.70 -2.77
N HIS A 120 3.72 -25.80 -1.78
CA HIS A 120 2.83 -25.85 -0.63
C HIS A 120 2.19 -24.48 -0.36
N PRO A 121 1.01 -24.42 0.28
CA PRO A 121 0.42 -23.15 0.70
C PRO A 121 1.25 -22.50 1.81
N PHE A 122 1.20 -21.17 1.88
CA PHE A 122 1.73 -20.43 3.03
C PHE A 122 0.95 -20.79 4.30
N ARG A 123 1.68 -20.94 5.41
CA ARG A 123 1.08 -21.11 6.74
C ARG A 123 1.29 -19.85 7.56
N ILE A 124 0.19 -19.30 8.04
CA ILE A 124 0.17 -18.12 8.92
C ILE A 124 -0.50 -18.52 10.24
N ARG A 125 0.01 -18.00 11.36
CA ARG A 125 -0.43 -18.40 12.71
C ARG A 125 -1.88 -18.04 13.02
N PHE A 126 -2.38 -16.97 12.41
CA PHE A 126 -3.74 -16.48 12.62
C PHE A 126 -4.39 -16.10 11.29
N THR A 127 -5.70 -16.29 11.22
CA THR A 127 -6.49 -15.84 10.07
C THR A 127 -6.52 -14.32 10.03
N PRO A 128 -6.02 -13.68 8.95
CA PRO A 128 -6.02 -12.24 8.84
C PRO A 128 -7.46 -11.76 8.69
N ASN A 129 -7.84 -10.72 9.43
CA ASN A 129 -9.11 -10.04 9.22
C ASN A 129 -9.00 -9.20 7.94
N LEU A 130 -9.52 -9.73 6.84
CA LEU A 130 -9.41 -9.11 5.52
C LEU A 130 -10.67 -8.29 5.19
N LYS A 131 -10.51 -6.99 4.94
CA LYS A 131 -11.57 -6.15 4.35
C LYS A 131 -11.72 -6.35 2.84
N ARG A 132 -10.69 -6.89 2.18
CA ARG A 132 -10.60 -7.12 0.73
C ARG A 132 -10.14 -8.57 0.48
N PRO A 133 -10.56 -9.22 -0.61
CA PRO A 133 -10.30 -10.65 -0.83
C PRO A 133 -8.83 -10.98 -1.15
N ILE A 134 -8.00 -9.98 -1.46
CA ILE A 134 -6.60 -10.15 -1.84
C ILE A 134 -5.71 -9.53 -0.77
N MET A 135 -4.67 -10.26 -0.36
CA MET A 135 -3.65 -9.83 0.61
C MET A 135 -2.26 -10.14 0.05
N GLN A 136 -1.30 -9.28 0.35
CA GLN A 136 0.13 -9.55 0.14
C GLN A 136 0.85 -9.64 1.49
N LEU A 137 1.75 -10.61 1.61
CA LEU A 137 2.68 -10.77 2.74
C LEU A 137 3.86 -9.83 2.49
N ASN A 138 4.24 -9.01 3.47
CA ASN A 138 5.27 -7.98 3.30
C ASN A 138 6.72 -8.50 3.28
N TRP A 139 6.92 -9.81 3.21
CA TRP A 139 8.24 -10.46 3.04
C TRP A 139 8.24 -11.44 1.85
N VAL A 140 7.16 -11.43 1.05
CA VAL A 140 7.07 -12.16 -0.22
C VAL A 140 6.90 -11.10 -1.29
N PHE A 141 7.98 -10.84 -2.00
CA PHE A 141 8.03 -9.90 -3.10
C PHE A 141 8.09 -10.66 -4.42
N ASP A 142 7.43 -10.10 -5.42
CA ASP A 142 7.48 -10.45 -6.83
C ASP A 142 8.78 -10.01 -7.51
#